data_AF-A0A8D8T2V4-F1
#
_entry.id   AF-A0A8D8T2V4-F1
#
_cell.length_a   1.000
_cell.length_b   1.000
_cell.length_c   1.000
_cell.angle_alpha   90.00
_cell.angle_beta   90.00
_cell.angle_gamma   90.00
#
_symmetry.space_group_name_H-M   'P 1'
#
loop_
_entity.id
_entity.type
_entity.pdbx_description
1 polymer ?
#
loop_
_entity_poly.entity_id
_entity_poly.type
_entity_poly.pdbx_seq_one_letter_code
_entity_poly.pdbx_strand_id
1 'polypeptide(L)'
;MSTLGELFDLPSSDALSTGVKRLVSKHLPAGWREWRTISPLGQSDAKLDHGRLRFVLPTVELVKLFLPGATHVSDRQFKEMKAALCKLPFCLPLITSPSTYAKSLRPSDEDYALFVKSVAPLLKLSLSLADLNRCLALAQEVVRVEDTTEEVVAQTTVPLAEQPPPDPLVQRLSILEERLQSFSSLETKLEALSHGRLTCPPLALPCQALPLGAQTLIMSTLQRRIISLIPRPPRRGPPRSMMRKLAVH
;
A
#
# COMPACT_ATOMS: atom_id res chain seq x y z
N MET A 1 -11.81 -0.53 -26.69
CA MET A 1 -10.86 -0.79 -25.60
C MET A 1 -9.69 0.14 -25.82
N SER A 2 -9.22 0.81 -24.77
CA SER A 2 -8.13 1.79 -24.85
C SER A 2 -7.02 1.41 -23.89
N THR A 3 -5.79 1.79 -24.21
CA THR A 3 -4.67 1.65 -23.26
C THR A 3 -4.58 2.87 -22.34
N LEU A 4 -3.99 2.70 -21.16
CA LEU A 4 -3.72 3.83 -20.25
C LEU A 4 -2.78 4.85 -20.91
N GLY A 5 -1.84 4.41 -21.74
CA GLY A 5 -0.96 5.26 -22.53
C GLY A 5 -1.72 6.18 -23.48
N GLU A 6 -2.68 5.64 -24.25
CA GLU A 6 -3.53 6.45 -25.14
C GLU A 6 -4.31 7.53 -24.37
N LEU A 7 -4.89 7.18 -23.22
CA LEU A 7 -5.61 8.15 -22.38
C LEU A 7 -4.66 9.22 -21.80
N PHE A 8 -3.42 8.84 -21.51
CA PHE A 8 -2.40 9.72 -20.98
C PHE A 8 -1.88 10.71 -22.03
N ASP A 9 -1.78 10.29 -23.29
CA ASP A 9 -1.26 11.12 -24.38
C ASP A 9 -2.30 12.12 -24.93
N LEU A 10 -3.57 12.04 -24.50
CA LEU A 10 -4.60 13.02 -24.82
C LEU A 10 -4.14 14.44 -24.46
N PRO A 11 -4.29 15.44 -25.35
CA PRO A 11 -3.88 16.81 -25.07
C PRO A 11 -4.68 17.34 -23.88
N SER A 12 -4.00 18.03 -22.96
CA SER A 12 -4.63 18.63 -21.79
C SER A 12 -4.02 20.02 -21.60
N SER A 13 -4.85 21.06 -21.60
CA SER A 13 -4.42 22.46 -21.44
C SER A 13 -4.08 22.82 -19.99
N ASP A 14 -4.58 22.05 -19.04
CA ASP A 14 -4.61 22.47 -17.64
C ASP A 14 -3.27 22.19 -16.95
N ALA A 15 -2.72 23.18 -16.26
CA ALA A 15 -1.45 23.05 -15.52
C ALA A 15 -1.49 21.89 -14.51
N LEU A 16 -2.65 21.66 -13.87
CA LEU A 16 -2.87 20.54 -12.96
C LEU A 16 -2.73 19.19 -13.67
N SER A 17 -3.32 19.05 -14.86
CA SER A 17 -3.24 17.81 -15.63
C SER A 17 -1.79 17.47 -16.00
N THR A 18 -1.01 18.45 -16.46
CA THR A 18 0.42 18.31 -16.76
C THR A 18 1.21 17.94 -15.50
N GLY A 19 0.86 18.55 -14.36
CA GLY A 19 1.41 18.21 -13.06
C GLY A 19 1.18 16.75 -12.68
N VAL A 20 -0.06 16.27 -12.77
CA VAL A 20 -0.41 14.88 -12.47
C VAL A 20 0.24 13.91 -13.46
N LYS A 21 0.33 14.27 -14.75
CA LYS A 21 1.01 13.46 -15.77
C LYS A 21 2.50 13.24 -15.45
N ARG A 22 3.18 14.26 -14.90
CA ARG A 22 4.56 14.12 -14.40
C ARG A 22 4.64 13.15 -13.23
N LEU A 23 3.71 13.22 -12.27
CA LEU A 23 3.66 12.29 -11.14
C LEU A 23 3.46 10.84 -11.59
N VAL A 24 2.53 10.62 -12.53
CA VAL A 24 2.28 9.31 -13.14
C VAL A 24 3.54 8.76 -13.78
N SER A 25 4.23 9.56 -14.59
CA SER A 25 5.46 9.15 -15.29
C SER A 25 6.62 8.85 -14.34
N LYS A 26 6.67 9.52 -13.19
CA LYS A 26 7.71 9.36 -12.17
C LYS A 26 7.53 8.10 -11.32
N HIS A 27 6.29 7.78 -10.94
CA HIS A 27 6.02 6.75 -9.92
C HIS A 27 5.48 5.43 -10.45
N LEU A 28 4.85 5.39 -11.62
CA LEU A 28 4.29 4.14 -12.13
C LEU A 28 5.39 3.17 -12.61
N PRO A 29 5.19 1.85 -12.43
CA PRO A 29 6.17 0.85 -12.83
C PRO A 29 6.26 0.74 -14.36
N ALA A 30 7.38 0.22 -14.86
CA ALA A 30 7.55 -0.03 -16.30
C ALA A 30 6.37 -0.84 -16.89
N GLY A 31 6.00 -0.52 -18.13
CA GLY A 31 4.86 -1.16 -18.82
C GLY A 31 3.48 -0.60 -18.45
N TRP A 32 3.39 0.42 -17.59
CA TRP A 32 2.09 1.00 -17.20
C TRP A 32 1.27 1.55 -18.37
N ARG A 33 1.93 2.01 -19.44
CA ARG A 33 1.27 2.54 -20.64
C ARG A 33 0.44 1.48 -21.36
N GLU A 34 0.81 0.20 -21.25
CA GLU A 34 0.15 -0.92 -21.93
C GLU A 34 -1.06 -1.46 -21.15
N TRP A 35 -1.33 -0.94 -19.96
CA TRP A 35 -2.46 -1.38 -19.15
C TRP A 35 -3.77 -1.14 -19.89
N ARG A 36 -4.54 -2.21 -20.07
CA ARG A 36 -5.81 -2.18 -20.76
C ARG A 36 -6.88 -1.60 -19.86
N THR A 37 -7.70 -0.73 -20.44
CA THR A 37 -8.75 -0.01 -19.73
C THR A 37 -10.03 -0.03 -20.54
N ILE A 38 -11.16 -0.10 -19.84
CA ILE A 38 -12.45 0.19 -20.44
C ILE A 38 -12.55 1.72 -20.48
N SER A 39 -12.75 2.27 -21.68
CA SER A 39 -12.80 3.72 -21.87
C SER A 39 -13.85 4.31 -20.93
N PRO A 40 -13.47 5.22 -20.03
CA PRO A 40 -14.40 5.79 -19.06
C PRO A 40 -15.28 6.90 -19.67
N LEU A 41 -15.07 7.26 -20.93
CA LEU A 41 -15.81 8.30 -21.65
C LEU A 41 -17.31 7.93 -21.68
N GLY A 42 -18.08 8.47 -20.74
CA GLY A 42 -19.53 8.27 -20.63
C GLY A 42 -20.02 7.62 -19.33
N GLN A 43 -19.13 7.19 -18.41
CA GLN A 43 -19.58 6.80 -17.08
C GLN A 43 -19.92 8.07 -16.28
N SER A 44 -21.21 8.28 -16.03
CA SER A 44 -21.69 9.41 -15.22
C SER A 44 -21.18 9.28 -13.78
N ASP A 45 -20.45 10.31 -13.32
CA ASP A 45 -19.87 10.42 -11.97
C ASP A 45 -20.90 10.46 -10.84
N ALA A 46 -22.20 10.59 -11.16
CA ALA A 46 -23.26 11.01 -10.26
C ALA A 46 -23.53 10.11 -9.02
N LYS A 47 -22.82 8.99 -8.86
CA LYS A 47 -23.00 8.07 -7.73
C LYS A 47 -21.72 7.61 -7.04
N LEU A 48 -20.57 8.16 -7.40
CA LEU A 48 -19.30 7.75 -6.80
C LEU A 48 -19.03 8.47 -5.48
N ASP A 49 -18.92 7.70 -4.39
CA ASP A 49 -18.46 8.22 -3.10
C ASP A 49 -16.95 8.51 -3.18
N HIS A 50 -16.59 9.75 -3.54
CA HIS A 50 -15.20 10.19 -3.68
C HIS A 50 -14.38 10.00 -2.39
N GLY A 51 -15.03 9.94 -1.21
CA GLY A 51 -14.33 9.70 0.05
C GLY A 51 -13.66 8.34 0.11
N ARG A 52 -14.29 7.31 -0.47
CA ARG A 52 -13.81 5.91 -0.48
C ARG A 52 -12.81 5.61 -1.57
N LEU A 53 -12.67 6.50 -2.55
CA LEU A 53 -11.74 6.31 -3.66
C LEU A 53 -10.30 6.33 -3.16
N ARG A 54 -9.51 5.36 -3.61
CA ARG A 54 -8.05 5.35 -3.44
C ARG A 54 -7.40 5.29 -4.82
N PHE A 55 -6.37 6.10 -5.00
CA PHE A 55 -5.59 6.16 -6.22
C PHE A 55 -4.24 5.49 -5.98
N VAL A 56 -3.62 4.97 -7.04
CA VAL A 56 -2.25 4.42 -6.99
C VAL A 56 -1.19 5.49 -6.71
N LEU A 57 -1.51 6.76 -6.94
CA LEU A 57 -0.56 7.86 -6.87
C LEU A 57 -0.21 8.24 -5.42
N PRO A 58 1.05 8.64 -5.15
CA PRO A 58 1.48 9.11 -3.84
C PRO A 58 0.64 10.30 -3.35
N THR A 59 -0.01 10.14 -2.20
CA THR A 59 -0.99 11.13 -1.71
C THR A 59 -0.33 12.45 -1.31
N VAL A 60 0.87 12.40 -0.73
CA VAL A 60 1.60 13.60 -0.31
C VAL A 60 1.99 14.46 -1.52
N GLU A 61 2.50 13.85 -2.59
CA GLU A 61 2.89 14.58 -3.80
C GLU A 61 1.67 15.16 -4.52
N LEU A 62 0.55 14.44 -4.56
CA LEU A 62 -0.72 14.96 -5.06
C LEU A 62 -1.17 16.20 -4.29
N VAL A 63 -1.15 16.14 -2.96
CA VAL A 63 -1.58 17.27 -2.12
C VAL A 63 -0.69 18.48 -2.33
N LYS A 64 0.64 18.30 -2.39
CA LYS A 64 1.58 19.40 -2.70
C LYS A 64 1.29 20.04 -4.06
N LEU A 65 0.76 19.27 -5.01
CA LEU A 65 0.42 19.74 -6.35
C LEU A 65 -0.89 20.55 -6.37
N PHE A 66 -1.89 20.12 -5.62
CA PHE A 66 -3.20 20.79 -5.55
C PHE A 66 -3.22 21.97 -4.57
N LEU A 67 -2.50 21.85 -3.45
CA LEU A 67 -2.47 22.79 -2.33
C LEU A 67 -1.01 23.02 -1.91
N PRO A 68 -0.22 23.76 -2.72
CA PRO A 68 1.18 24.01 -2.40
C PRO A 68 1.29 24.76 -1.07
N GLY A 69 2.18 24.28 -0.19
CA GLY A 69 2.42 24.87 1.13
C GLY A 69 1.39 24.51 2.21
N ALA A 70 0.37 23.69 1.91
CA ALA A 70 -0.58 23.25 2.92
C ALA A 70 0.07 22.33 3.96
N THR A 71 -0.05 22.71 5.23
CA THR A 71 0.40 21.91 6.39
C THR A 71 -0.68 20.98 6.91
N HIS A 72 -1.94 21.24 6.54
CA HIS A 72 -3.10 20.45 6.92
C HIS A 72 -4.14 20.49 5.79
N VAL A 73 -4.81 19.37 5.55
CA VAL A 73 -5.87 19.25 4.55
C VAL A 73 -7.19 18.87 5.23
N SER A 74 -8.24 19.62 4.94
CA SER A 74 -9.59 19.29 5.39
C SER A 74 -10.20 18.14 4.58
N ASP A 75 -11.16 17.40 5.14
CA ASP A 75 -11.86 16.32 4.42
C ASP A 75 -12.56 16.83 3.15
N ARG A 76 -13.09 18.06 3.20
CA ARG A 76 -13.70 18.73 2.03
C ARG A 76 -12.68 18.92 0.91
N GLN A 77 -11.54 19.55 1.20
CA GLN A 77 -10.46 19.76 0.21
C GLN A 77 -9.94 18.44 -0.35
N PHE A 78 -9.81 17.42 0.51
CA PHE A 78 -9.36 16.10 0.09
C PHE A 78 -10.35 15.43 -0.89
N LYS A 79 -11.66 15.55 -0.64
CA LYS A 79 -12.71 15.08 -1.55
C LYS A 79 -12.74 15.88 -2.85
N GLU A 80 -12.60 17.20 -2.78
CA GLU A 80 -12.54 18.08 -3.96
C GLU A 80 -11.33 17.72 -4.86
N MET A 81 -10.16 17.46 -4.26
CA MET A 81 -8.98 16.96 -4.97
C MET A 81 -9.26 15.63 -5.67
N LYS A 82 -9.85 14.66 -4.99
CA LYS A 82 -10.21 13.35 -5.59
C LYS A 82 -11.24 13.50 -6.72
N ALA A 83 -12.23 14.37 -6.55
CA ALA A 83 -13.21 14.68 -7.58
C ALA A 83 -12.54 15.33 -8.80
N ALA A 84 -11.58 16.24 -8.60
CA ALA A 84 -10.80 16.81 -9.68
C ALA A 84 -9.95 15.76 -10.42
N LEU A 85 -9.39 14.77 -9.71
CA LEU A 85 -8.70 13.64 -10.34
C LEU A 85 -9.64 12.77 -11.17
N CYS A 86 -10.88 12.53 -10.72
CA CYS A 86 -11.88 11.78 -11.48
C CYS A 86 -12.25 12.43 -12.82
N LYS A 87 -12.16 13.77 -12.92
CA LYS A 87 -12.40 14.49 -14.19
C LYS A 87 -11.33 14.23 -15.24
N LEU A 88 -10.15 13.73 -14.84
CA LEU A 88 -9.05 13.41 -15.74
C LEU A 88 -9.20 11.95 -16.23
N PRO A 89 -9.38 11.70 -17.54
CA PRO A 89 -9.72 10.37 -18.04
C PRO A 89 -8.64 9.32 -17.76
N PHE A 90 -7.36 9.70 -17.81
CA PHE A 90 -6.25 8.80 -17.49
C PHE A 90 -6.12 8.48 -15.99
N CYS A 91 -6.74 9.26 -15.09
CA CYS A 91 -6.69 9.00 -13.66
C CYS A 91 -7.70 7.96 -13.20
N LEU A 92 -8.82 7.79 -13.92
CA LEU A 92 -9.86 6.83 -13.54
C LEU A 92 -9.30 5.40 -13.47
N PRO A 93 -8.56 4.90 -14.50
CA PRO A 93 -7.93 3.60 -14.39
C PRO A 93 -6.97 3.46 -13.20
N LEU A 94 -6.44 4.54 -12.63
CA LEU A 94 -5.52 4.47 -11.48
C LEU A 94 -6.24 4.26 -10.14
N ILE A 95 -7.55 4.07 -10.13
CA ILE A 95 -8.33 3.80 -8.92
C ILE A 95 -8.18 2.34 -8.49
N THR A 96 -7.89 2.11 -7.21
CA THR A 96 -7.65 0.78 -6.62
C THR A 96 -8.77 0.33 -5.69
N SER A 97 -9.45 1.29 -5.05
CA SER A 97 -10.55 1.06 -4.11
C SER A 97 -11.72 2.00 -4.43
N PRO A 98 -12.98 1.53 -4.31
CA PRO A 98 -13.37 0.16 -3.95
C PRO A 98 -13.08 -0.85 -5.07
N SER A 99 -12.80 -2.10 -4.72
CA SER A 99 -12.39 -3.14 -5.68
C SER A 99 -13.45 -3.43 -6.74
N THR A 100 -14.74 -3.36 -6.38
CA THR A 100 -15.86 -3.52 -7.32
C THR A 100 -15.84 -2.48 -8.43
N TYR A 101 -15.57 -1.22 -8.07
CA TYR A 101 -15.46 -0.13 -9.04
C TYR A 101 -14.16 -0.25 -9.85
N ALA A 102 -13.03 -0.54 -9.20
CA ALA A 102 -11.75 -0.69 -9.88
C ALA A 102 -11.76 -1.84 -10.91
N LYS A 103 -12.44 -2.96 -10.60
CA LYS A 103 -12.67 -4.06 -11.55
C LYS A 103 -13.49 -3.62 -12.76
N SER A 104 -14.51 -2.77 -12.56
CA SER A 104 -15.36 -2.28 -13.65
C SER A 104 -14.64 -1.38 -14.66
N LEU A 105 -13.45 -0.88 -14.30
CA LEU A 105 -12.58 -0.08 -15.17
C LEU A 105 -11.60 -0.95 -15.98
N ARG A 106 -11.69 -2.28 -15.85
CA ARG A 106 -10.80 -3.25 -16.49
C ARG A 106 -11.58 -4.21 -17.38
N PRO A 107 -10.98 -4.70 -18.48
CA PRO A 107 -11.65 -5.63 -19.39
C PRO A 107 -11.97 -6.97 -18.71
N SER A 108 -11.07 -7.43 -17.85
CA SER A 108 -11.16 -8.73 -17.18
C SER A 108 -10.71 -8.67 -15.72
N ASP A 109 -11.09 -9.69 -14.95
CA ASP A 109 -10.63 -9.87 -13.57
C ASP A 109 -9.12 -10.19 -13.50
N GLU A 110 -8.57 -10.83 -14.54
CA GLU A 110 -7.13 -11.11 -14.66
C GLU A 110 -6.33 -9.82 -14.83
N ASP A 111 -6.79 -8.90 -15.69
CA ASP A 111 -6.18 -7.58 -15.86
C ASP A 111 -6.18 -6.78 -14.55
N TYR A 112 -7.27 -6.89 -13.77
CA TYR A 112 -7.34 -6.28 -12.44
C TYR A 112 -6.32 -6.90 -11.47
N ALA A 113 -6.18 -8.22 -11.45
CA ALA A 113 -5.20 -8.89 -10.58
C ALA A 113 -3.76 -8.52 -10.95
N LEU A 114 -3.43 -8.49 -12.24
CA LEU A 114 -2.12 -8.05 -12.75
C LEU A 114 -1.84 -6.59 -12.39
N PHE A 115 -2.83 -5.72 -12.53
CA PHE A 115 -2.74 -4.33 -12.12
C PHE A 115 -2.44 -4.21 -10.63
N VAL A 116 -3.25 -4.83 -9.76
CA VAL A 116 -3.05 -4.78 -8.29
C VAL A 116 -1.68 -5.29 -7.89
N LYS A 117 -1.22 -6.40 -8.49
CA LYS A 117 0.12 -6.96 -8.25
C LYS A 117 1.22 -5.96 -8.62
N SER A 118 1.07 -5.29 -9.75
CA SER A 118 2.05 -4.32 -10.26
C SER A 118 2.12 -3.05 -9.41
N VAL A 119 0.98 -2.60 -8.86
CA VAL A 119 0.90 -1.36 -8.06
C VAL A 119 1.05 -1.60 -6.56
N ALA A 120 1.13 -2.85 -6.09
CA ALA A 120 1.22 -3.19 -4.67
C ALA A 120 2.33 -2.43 -3.91
N PRO A 121 3.54 -2.19 -4.47
CA PRO A 121 4.55 -1.38 -3.80
C PRO A 121 4.13 0.08 -3.58
N LEU A 122 3.39 0.65 -4.54
CA LEU A 122 2.93 2.04 -4.53
C LEU A 122 1.75 2.28 -3.59
N LEU A 123 0.93 1.24 -3.33
CA LEU A 123 -0.21 1.35 -2.42
C LEU A 123 0.19 1.79 -1.00
N LYS A 124 1.43 1.55 -0.59
CA LYS A 124 1.98 2.02 0.69
C LYS A 124 2.10 3.55 0.76
N LEU A 125 2.20 4.22 -0.38
CA LEU A 125 2.28 5.68 -0.50
C LEU A 125 0.90 6.34 -0.64
N SER A 126 -0.16 5.54 -0.81
CA SER A 126 -1.55 6.00 -0.79
C SER A 126 -2.04 6.09 0.66
N LEU A 127 -1.90 7.26 1.26
CA LEU A 127 -2.21 7.50 2.66
C LEU A 127 -3.69 7.79 2.91
N SER A 128 -4.16 7.50 4.12
CA SER A 128 -5.43 8.04 4.62
C SER A 128 -5.30 9.54 4.90
N LEU A 129 -6.42 10.26 5.01
CA LEU A 129 -6.40 11.69 5.36
C LEU A 129 -5.71 11.95 6.71
N ALA A 130 -5.96 11.09 7.70
CA ALA A 130 -5.35 11.21 9.01
C ALA A 130 -3.82 11.01 8.95
N ASP A 131 -3.36 10.01 8.21
CA ASP A 131 -1.92 9.75 8.05
C ASP A 131 -1.24 10.83 7.21
N LEU A 132 -1.91 11.32 6.17
CA LEU A 132 -1.46 12.46 5.37
C LEU A 132 -1.21 13.69 6.25
N ASN A 133 -2.17 14.07 7.09
CA ASN A 133 -2.02 15.24 7.96
C ASN A 133 -0.91 15.05 9.00
N ARG A 134 -0.68 13.82 9.49
CA ARG A 134 0.50 13.52 10.32
C ARG A 134 1.81 13.73 9.55
N CYS A 135 1.90 13.23 8.31
CA CYS A 135 3.08 13.42 7.48
C CYS A 135 3.34 14.89 7.14
N LEU A 136 2.29 15.68 6.91
CA LEU A 136 2.43 17.12 6.64
C LEU A 136 2.89 17.89 7.88
N ALA A 137 2.38 17.55 9.06
CA ALA A 137 2.81 18.16 10.32
C ALA A 137 4.30 17.87 10.63
N LEU A 138 4.73 16.62 10.49
CA LEU A 138 6.14 16.24 10.69
C LEU A 138 7.08 16.94 9.70
N ALA A 139 6.68 17.09 8.44
CA ALA A 139 7.48 17.79 7.45
C ALA A 139 7.68 19.27 7.80
N GLN A 140 6.76 19.89 8.54
CA GLN A 140 6.87 21.27 8.99
C GLN A 140 7.84 21.42 10.19
N GLU A 141 7.92 20.43 11.06
CA GLU A 141 8.82 20.46 12.22
C GLU A 141 10.28 20.41 11.80
N VAL A 142 10.63 19.61 10.79
CA VAL A 142 12.01 19.51 10.27
C VAL A 142 12.53 20.86 9.77
N VAL A 143 11.71 21.61 9.04
CA VAL A 143 12.11 22.93 8.49
C VAL A 143 12.44 23.93 9.59
N ARG A 144 11.76 23.87 10.75
CA ARG A 144 11.99 24.84 11.85
C ARG A 144 13.29 24.60 12.61
N VAL A 145 13.79 23.36 12.64
CA VAL A 145 15.00 23.01 13.38
C VAL A 145 16.25 23.41 12.59
N GLU A 146 16.19 23.36 11.26
CA GLU A 146 17.31 23.76 10.40
C GLU A 146 17.54 25.29 10.43
N ASP A 147 16.48 26.09 10.53
CA ASP A 147 16.59 27.55 10.65
C ASP A 147 17.17 28.04 12.01
N THR A 148 17.24 27.18 13.02
CA THR A 148 17.75 27.54 14.36
C THR A 148 19.20 27.10 14.62
N THR A 149 19.85 26.43 13.67
CA THR A 149 21.21 25.88 13.87
C THR A 149 22.34 26.64 13.16
N GLU A 150 22.08 27.76 12.49
CA GLU A 150 23.14 28.52 11.79
C GLU A 150 23.78 29.68 12.60
N GLU A 151 23.38 29.97 13.84
CA GLU A 151 23.92 31.10 14.62
C GLU A 151 24.57 30.74 15.97
N VAL A 152 25.35 29.65 16.11
CA VAL A 152 26.34 29.57 17.22
C VAL A 152 27.57 28.75 16.82
N VAL A 153 28.43 29.29 15.95
CA VAL A 153 29.85 28.88 15.86
C VAL A 153 30.70 29.95 16.53
N ALA A 154 30.58 30.05 17.86
CA ALA A 154 31.56 30.73 18.70
C ALA A 154 32.30 29.67 19.51
N GLN A 155 33.53 29.40 19.06
CA GLN A 155 34.69 28.93 19.80
C GLN A 155 34.40 28.43 21.23
N THR A 156 34.31 27.12 21.42
CA THR A 156 34.51 26.52 22.75
C THR A 156 35.48 25.36 22.63
N THR A 157 36.73 25.64 22.98
CA THR A 157 37.77 24.66 23.26
C THR A 157 37.38 23.94 24.55
N VAL A 158 36.94 22.68 24.45
CA VAL A 158 36.57 21.87 25.63
C VAL A 158 37.78 20.99 26.04
N PRO A 159 38.14 20.94 27.34
CA PRO A 159 39.20 20.08 27.84
C PRO A 159 38.77 18.61 27.90
N LEU A 160 39.74 17.73 27.69
CA LEU A 160 39.68 16.28 27.81
C LEU A 160 39.23 15.86 29.23
N ALA A 161 37.95 15.52 29.41
CA ALA A 161 37.38 15.01 30.65
C ALA A 161 36.75 13.62 30.44
N GLU A 162 36.90 12.77 31.45
CA GLU A 162 36.50 11.36 31.53
C GLU A 162 35.18 11.03 30.83
N GLN A 163 35.22 9.96 30.02
CA GLN A 163 34.03 9.42 29.35
C GLN A 163 32.97 9.01 30.39
N PRO A 164 31.75 9.57 30.29
CA PRO A 164 30.64 9.11 31.11
C PRO A 164 30.28 7.65 30.75
N PRO A 165 29.75 6.89 31.71
CA PRO A 165 29.37 5.50 31.49
C PRO A 165 28.33 5.40 30.36
N PRO A 166 28.45 4.42 29.45
CA PRO A 166 27.62 4.34 28.25
C PRO A 166 26.15 4.21 28.62
N ASP A 167 25.32 5.08 28.03
CA ASP A 167 23.88 5.09 28.23
C ASP A 167 23.26 3.70 27.98
N PRO A 168 22.33 3.24 28.84
CA PRO A 168 21.72 1.93 28.71
C PRO A 168 20.95 1.74 27.39
N LEU A 169 20.54 2.84 26.75
CA LEU A 169 19.93 2.80 25.42
C LEU A 169 20.93 2.47 24.31
N VAL A 170 22.17 2.94 24.42
CA VAL A 170 23.25 2.64 23.47
C VAL A 170 23.62 1.16 23.55
N GLN A 171 23.64 0.59 24.76
CA GLN A 171 23.81 -0.86 24.93
C GLN A 171 22.67 -1.66 24.27
N ARG A 172 21.42 -1.23 24.41
CA ARG A 172 20.28 -1.91 23.77
C ARG A 172 20.32 -1.83 22.24
N LEU A 173 20.79 -0.72 21.69
CA LEU A 173 20.96 -0.58 20.24
C LEU A 173 22.07 -1.51 19.72
N SER A 174 23.21 -1.60 20.43
CA SER A 174 24.30 -2.52 20.03
C SER A 174 23.85 -4.00 19.99
N ILE A 175 23.02 -4.43 20.94
CA ILE A 175 22.45 -5.80 20.97
C ILE A 175 21.50 -6.03 19.79
N LEU A 176 20.73 -5.02 19.38
CA LEU A 176 19.82 -5.13 18.24
C LEU A 176 20.58 -5.16 16.91
N GLU A 177 21.66 -4.39 16.79
CA GLU A 177 22.53 -4.42 15.62
C GLU A 177 23.23 -5.78 15.46
N GLU A 178 23.74 -6.35 16.54
CA GLU A 178 24.35 -7.69 16.55
C GLU A 178 23.32 -8.78 16.14
N ARG A 179 22.08 -8.65 16.63
CA ARG A 179 20.99 -9.54 16.20
C ARG A 179 20.65 -9.39 14.73
N LEU A 180 20.62 -8.17 14.19
CA LEU A 180 20.37 -7.96 12.76
C LEU A 180 21.49 -8.54 11.89
N GLN A 181 22.75 -8.45 12.32
CA GLN A 181 23.87 -9.10 11.64
C GLN A 181 23.76 -10.64 11.66
N SER A 182 23.18 -11.23 12.70
CA SER A 182 22.93 -12.68 12.74
C SER A 182 21.88 -13.14 11.71
N PHE A 183 20.93 -12.27 11.33
CA PHE A 183 19.90 -12.61 10.35
C PHE A 183 20.42 -12.60 8.90
N SER A 184 21.37 -11.73 8.54
CA SER A 184 21.97 -11.74 7.20
C SER A 184 22.77 -13.03 6.91
N SER A 185 23.31 -13.67 7.96
CA SER A 185 23.92 -15.01 7.88
C SER A 185 22.90 -16.13 7.59
N LEU A 186 21.64 -15.94 7.96
CA LEU A 186 20.57 -16.91 7.66
C LEU A 186 20.07 -16.76 6.22
N GLU A 187 19.96 -15.53 5.70
CA GLU A 187 19.58 -15.30 4.31
C GLU A 187 20.59 -15.92 3.33
N THR A 188 21.89 -15.76 3.59
CA THR A 188 22.96 -16.40 2.80
C THR A 188 22.90 -17.94 2.85
N LYS A 189 22.55 -18.54 3.99
CA LYS A 189 22.33 -19.99 4.10
C LYS A 189 21.07 -20.45 3.35
N LEU A 190 20.03 -19.63 3.34
CA LEU A 190 18.78 -19.93 2.64
C LEU A 190 18.95 -19.80 1.12
N GLU A 191 19.75 -18.83 0.66
CA GLU A 191 20.17 -18.75 -0.75
C GLU A 191 21.09 -19.92 -1.15
N ALA A 192 22.00 -20.37 -0.28
CA ALA A 192 22.80 -21.56 -0.58
C ALA A 192 21.95 -22.83 -0.72
N LEU A 193 20.85 -22.94 0.04
CA LEU A 193 19.86 -24.01 -0.07
C LEU A 193 19.02 -23.90 -1.37
N SER A 194 18.65 -22.69 -1.80
CA SER A 194 17.85 -22.49 -3.01
C SER A 194 18.65 -22.74 -4.30
N HIS A 195 19.97 -22.54 -4.28
CA HIS A 195 20.85 -22.75 -5.44
C HIS A 195 21.38 -24.19 -5.58
N GLY A 196 20.88 -25.15 -4.79
CA GLY A 196 21.18 -26.58 -4.98
C GLY A 196 22.65 -26.97 -4.80
N ARG A 197 23.44 -26.19 -4.03
CA ARG A 197 24.85 -26.50 -3.73
C ARG A 197 25.05 -27.28 -2.42
N LEU A 198 24.15 -28.21 -2.13
CA LEU A 198 24.43 -29.27 -1.16
C LEU A 198 24.41 -30.60 -1.92
N THR A 199 25.61 -31.11 -2.22
CA THR A 199 25.78 -32.54 -2.47
C THR A 199 25.43 -33.27 -1.18
N CYS A 200 24.18 -33.71 -1.08
CA CYS A 200 23.74 -34.59 0.00
C CYS A 200 24.65 -35.82 0.03
N PRO A 201 25.23 -36.20 1.19
CA PRO A 201 25.80 -37.53 1.34
C PRO A 201 24.68 -38.56 1.13
N PRO A 202 24.94 -39.69 0.45
CA PRO A 202 23.93 -40.67 0.12
C PRO A 202 23.43 -41.35 1.41
N LEU A 203 22.30 -40.88 1.92
CA LEU A 203 21.53 -41.60 2.92
C LEU A 203 20.78 -42.73 2.22
N ALA A 204 21.40 -43.91 2.24
CA ALA A 204 20.72 -45.16 1.93
C ALA A 204 19.64 -45.41 3.00
N LEU A 205 18.39 -45.09 2.67
CA LEU A 205 17.22 -45.54 3.43
C LEU A 205 16.49 -46.62 2.63
N PRO A 206 16.22 -47.79 3.22
CA PRO A 206 15.51 -48.87 2.55
C PRO A 206 14.04 -48.50 2.36
N CYS A 207 13.57 -48.53 1.12
CA CYS A 207 12.15 -48.48 0.78
C CYS A 207 11.44 -49.71 1.37
N GLN A 208 10.81 -49.55 2.53
CA GLN A 208 9.75 -50.46 2.94
C GLN A 208 8.41 -49.83 2.58
N ALA A 209 7.69 -50.54 1.71
CA ALA A 209 6.35 -50.21 1.25
C ALA A 209 5.38 -50.15 2.45
N LEU A 210 4.80 -48.98 2.68
CA LEU A 210 3.70 -48.81 3.62
C LEU A 210 2.42 -49.45 3.05
N PRO A 211 1.69 -50.26 3.82
CA PRO A 211 0.44 -50.87 3.37
C PRO A 211 -0.64 -49.80 3.13
N LEU A 212 -1.37 -49.95 2.01
CA LEU A 212 -2.43 -49.04 1.52
C LEU A 212 -3.56 -48.74 2.53
N GLY A 213 -3.66 -49.44 3.66
CA GLY A 213 -4.68 -49.22 4.68
C GLY A 213 -4.44 -48.03 5.62
N ALA A 214 -3.22 -47.48 5.69
CA ALA A 214 -2.89 -46.40 6.64
C ALA A 214 -3.09 -44.98 6.07
N GLN A 215 -3.21 -44.83 4.74
CA GLN A 215 -3.31 -43.51 4.09
C GLN A 215 -4.72 -42.91 4.19
N THR A 216 -5.77 -43.73 4.29
CA THR A 216 -7.16 -43.27 4.40
C THR A 216 -7.51 -42.69 5.76
N LEU A 217 -6.83 -43.12 6.83
CA LEU A 217 -7.13 -42.67 8.19
C LEU A 217 -6.60 -41.25 8.46
N ILE A 218 -5.41 -40.92 7.93
CA ILE A 218 -4.75 -39.62 8.12
C ILE A 218 -5.49 -38.49 7.35
N MET A 219 -5.96 -38.78 6.13
CA MET A 219 -6.76 -37.83 5.34
C MET A 219 -8.09 -37.48 6.02
N SER A 220 -8.75 -38.45 6.66
CA SER A 220 -10.05 -38.24 7.31
C SER A 220 -9.97 -37.35 8.56
N THR A 221 -8.88 -37.44 9.33
CA THR A 221 -8.66 -36.61 10.53
C THR A 221 -8.26 -35.17 10.19
N LEU A 222 -7.53 -34.96 9.10
CA LEU A 222 -7.16 -33.62 8.63
C LEU A 222 -8.37 -32.86 8.08
N GLN A 223 -9.25 -33.52 7.33
CA GLN A 223 -10.46 -32.90 6.79
C GLN A 223 -11.42 -32.40 7.89
N ARG A 224 -11.54 -33.13 9.01
CA ARG A 224 -12.42 -32.72 10.13
C ARG A 224 -11.87 -31.52 10.90
N ARG A 225 -10.54 -31.38 11.03
CA ARG A 225 -9.94 -30.20 11.70
C ARG A 225 -10.05 -28.93 10.86
N ILE A 226 -9.89 -29.02 9.54
CA ILE A 226 -9.97 -27.85 8.64
C ILE A 226 -11.37 -27.23 8.66
N ILE A 227 -12.44 -28.03 8.69
CA ILE A 227 -13.83 -27.53 8.73
C ILE A 227 -14.14 -26.79 10.05
N SER A 228 -13.48 -27.16 11.16
CA SER A 228 -13.69 -26.51 12.46
C SER A 228 -13.05 -25.12 12.60
N LEU A 229 -12.11 -24.78 11.71
CA LEU A 229 -11.40 -23.49 11.73
C LEU A 229 -12.06 -22.42 10.87
N ILE A 230 -13.13 -22.74 10.12
CA ILE A 230 -13.86 -21.76 9.31
C ILE A 230 -14.78 -20.96 10.24
N PRO A 231 -14.56 -19.64 10.42
CA PRO A 231 -15.40 -18.80 11.28
C PRO A 231 -16.83 -18.81 10.74
N ARG A 232 -17.80 -19.22 11.55
CA ARG A 232 -19.21 -19.17 11.16
C ARG A 232 -19.62 -17.71 10.97
N PRO A 233 -20.27 -17.35 9.85
CA PRO A 233 -20.73 -15.98 9.64
C PRO A 233 -21.75 -15.59 10.72
N PRO A 234 -21.75 -14.32 11.17
CA PRO A 234 -22.67 -13.85 12.18
C PRO A 234 -24.12 -14.03 11.68
N ARG A 235 -24.93 -14.74 12.48
CA ARG A 235 -26.37 -14.92 12.23
C ARG A 235 -27.00 -13.53 12.14
N ARG A 236 -27.41 -13.11 10.94
CA ARG A 236 -28.28 -11.95 10.75
C ARG A 236 -29.60 -12.27 11.44
N GLY A 237 -29.88 -11.57 12.53
CA GLY A 237 -31.18 -11.59 13.19
C GLY A 237 -32.28 -11.16 12.21
N PRO A 238 -33.53 -11.59 12.45
CA PRO A 238 -34.65 -11.28 11.56
C PRO A 238 -34.83 -9.76 11.44
N PRO A 239 -35.27 -9.29 10.26
CA PRO A 239 -35.50 -7.87 10.03
C PRO A 239 -36.58 -7.37 10.99
N ARG A 240 -36.24 -6.36 11.80
CA ARG A 240 -37.22 -5.56 12.55
C ARG A 240 -38.12 -4.88 11.52
N SER A 241 -39.29 -5.48 11.28
CA SER A 241 -40.31 -4.92 10.42
C SER A 241 -40.78 -3.57 10.98
N MET A 242 -41.05 -2.68 10.05
CA MET A 242 -41.52 -1.32 10.29
C MET A 242 -42.85 -1.33 11.03
N MET A 243 -42.87 -0.80 12.25
CA MET A 243 -44.03 -0.10 12.77
C MET A 243 -43.66 1.37 12.89
N ARG A 244 -43.98 2.17 11.86
CA ARG A 244 -44.20 3.60 12.04
C ARG A 244 -45.63 3.91 11.71
N LYS A 245 -46.26 4.45 12.74
CA LYS A 245 -47.66 4.85 12.88
C LYS A 245 -48.01 5.90 11.83
N LEU A 246 -49.15 5.71 11.20
CA LEU A 246 -49.97 6.79 10.66
C LEU A 246 -50.36 7.70 11.83
N ALA A 247 -49.97 8.97 11.75
CA ALA A 247 -50.53 10.03 12.57
C ALA A 247 -50.65 11.29 11.70
N VAL A 248 -51.90 11.58 11.33
CA VAL A 248 -52.56 12.89 11.36
C VAL A 248 -51.80 14.08 10.75
N HIS A 249 -52.27 14.55 9.59
CA HIS A 249 -52.95 15.83 9.46
C HIS A 249 -53.76 15.91 8.17
#